data_AF-A0A7J9Y891-F1
#
_entry.id   AF-A0A7J9Y891-F1
#
_cell.length_a   1.000
_cell.length_b   1.000
_cell.length_c   1.000
_cell.angle_alpha   90.00
_cell.angle_beta   90.00
_cell.angle_gamma   90.00
#
_symmetry.space_group_name_H-M   'P 1'
#
loop_
_entity.id
_entity.type
_entity.pdbx_description
1 polymer ?
#
loop_
_entity_poly.entity_id
_entity_poly.type
_entity_poly.pdbx_seq_one_letter_code
_entity_poly.pdbx_strand_id
1 'polypeptide(L)'
;MQEEPVDPFSGDPDDPISHLGADPDDEARTLTPAERQDVLDDLADMEIYQALLEPSDIRGLVIDCEDCREPHYFDWELLRGNLQHLLSAERARVHEPAYDPDPEKYVTWEYARGYADGVHDALAEAAGDNRD
;
A
#
# COMPACT_ATOMS: atom_id res chain seq x y z
N MET A 1 26.74 15.46 16.56
CA MET A 1 25.34 15.71 16.89
C MET A 1 24.99 17.00 16.17
N GLN A 2 24.29 16.90 15.04
CA GLN A 2 23.76 18.09 14.38
C GLN A 2 22.52 18.47 15.19
N GLU A 3 22.59 19.58 15.93
CA GLU A 3 21.40 20.16 16.56
C GLU A 3 20.43 20.48 15.44
N GLU A 4 19.28 19.81 15.45
CA GLU A 4 18.18 20.18 14.57
C GLU A 4 17.83 21.65 14.83
N PRO A 5 17.56 22.43 13.77
CA PRO A 5 17.19 23.82 13.92
C PRO A 5 15.96 23.91 14.83
N VAL A 6 16.06 24.73 15.87
CA VAL A 6 14.94 24.96 16.78
C VAL A 6 13.77 25.54 15.99
N ASP A 7 12.59 25.00 16.23
CA ASP A 7 11.35 25.47 15.61
C ASP A 7 11.20 26.99 15.86
N PRO A 8 11.06 27.82 14.81
CA PRO A 8 10.89 29.27 14.94
C PRO A 8 9.65 29.69 15.72
N PHE A 9 8.67 28.81 15.91
CA PHE A 9 7.44 29.06 16.67
C PHE A 9 7.49 28.51 18.11
N SER A 10 8.63 27.97 18.55
CA SER A 10 8.77 27.41 19.89
C SER A 10 8.52 28.47 20.98
N GLY A 11 7.42 28.32 21.72
CA GLY A 11 7.02 29.22 22.82
C GLY A 11 6.12 30.39 22.42
N ASP A 12 5.64 30.43 21.17
CA ASP A 12 4.66 31.42 20.72
C ASP A 12 3.26 31.07 21.28
N PRO A 13 2.60 31.95 22.06
CA PRO A 13 1.24 31.74 22.53
C PRO A 13 0.19 31.75 21.40
N ASP A 14 0.52 32.27 20.22
CA ASP A 14 -0.30 32.27 19.00
C ASP A 14 0.26 31.28 17.95
N ASP A 15 0.88 30.18 18.38
CA ASP A 15 1.39 29.14 17.48
C ASP A 15 0.27 28.58 16.59
N PRO A 16 0.40 28.71 15.24
CA PRO A 16 -0.62 28.23 14.31
C PRO A 16 -0.83 26.71 14.37
N ILE A 17 0.18 25.92 14.78
CA ILE A 17 0.05 24.47 14.96
C ILE A 17 -0.81 24.15 16.17
N SER A 18 -0.64 24.89 17.27
CA SER A 18 -1.44 24.74 18.48
C SER A 18 -2.94 25.01 18.24
N HIS A 19 -3.29 25.83 17.24
CA HIS A 19 -4.68 26.10 16.83
C HIS A 19 -5.31 25.00 15.97
N LEU A 20 -4.53 24.14 15.33
CA LEU A 20 -5.05 23.07 14.47
C LEU A 20 -5.68 21.94 15.30
N GLY A 21 -5.36 21.84 16.59
CA GLY A 21 -5.75 20.70 17.43
C GLY A 21 -5.04 19.42 16.97
N ALA A 22 -4.65 18.56 17.91
CA ALA A 22 -4.37 17.18 17.53
C ALA A 22 -5.71 16.61 17.06
N ASP A 23 -5.80 16.19 15.80
CA ASP A 23 -6.98 15.50 15.32
C ASP A 23 -7.13 14.23 16.17
N PRO A 24 -8.23 14.04 16.92
CA PRO A 24 -8.39 12.87 17.78
C PRO A 24 -8.44 11.55 16.99
N ASP A 25 -8.61 11.58 15.67
CA ASP A 25 -8.43 10.42 14.78
C ASP A 25 -6.95 10.15 14.40
N ASP A 26 -6.01 11.03 14.78
CA ASP A 26 -4.55 10.90 14.59
C ASP A 26 -3.87 10.22 15.81
N GLU A 27 -4.65 9.62 16.72
CA GLU A 27 -4.10 8.70 17.72
C GLU A 27 -3.73 7.39 17.02
N ALA A 28 -2.47 7.28 16.58
CA ALA A 28 -1.87 6.07 16.02
C ALA A 28 -2.22 4.84 16.88
N ARG A 29 -3.20 4.05 16.43
CA ARG A 29 -3.59 2.83 17.11
C ARG A 29 -2.63 1.73 16.68
N THR A 30 -2.02 1.07 17.66
CA THR A 30 -1.24 -0.13 17.40
C THR A 30 -2.09 -1.19 16.74
N LEU A 31 -1.58 -1.78 15.65
CA LEU A 31 -2.22 -2.93 15.00
C LEU A 31 -2.36 -4.06 16.02
N THR A 32 -3.56 -4.63 16.08
CA THR A 32 -3.78 -5.89 16.78
C THR A 32 -2.98 -7.02 16.11
N PRO A 33 -2.72 -8.14 16.81
CA PRO A 33 -2.05 -9.28 16.21
C PRO A 33 -2.75 -9.83 14.96
N ALA A 34 -4.09 -9.72 14.89
CA ALA A 34 -4.87 -10.15 13.73
C ALA A 34 -4.66 -9.19 12.54
N GLU A 35 -4.85 -7.89 12.74
CA GLU A 35 -4.61 -6.88 11.68
C GLU A 35 -3.17 -6.93 11.18
N ARG A 36 -2.20 -7.17 12.08
CA ARG A 36 -0.80 -7.36 11.68
C ARG A 36 -0.61 -8.59 10.78
N GLN A 37 -1.30 -9.69 11.08
CA GLN A 37 -1.24 -10.89 10.25
C GLN A 37 -1.87 -10.63 8.88
N ASP A 38 -3.01 -9.94 8.84
CA ASP A 38 -3.67 -9.57 7.58
C ASP A 38 -2.73 -8.75 6.67
N VAL A 39 -2.01 -7.76 7.24
CA VAL A 39 -1.03 -6.95 6.48
C VAL A 39 0.17 -7.78 6.00
N LEU A 40 0.59 -8.80 6.76
CA LEU A 40 1.65 -9.72 6.32
C LEU A 40 1.19 -10.62 5.18
N ASP A 41 -0.06 -11.08 5.23
CA ASP A 41 -0.66 -11.90 4.17
C ASP A 41 -0.84 -11.05 2.90
N ASP A 42 -1.29 -9.80 3.03
CA ASP A 42 -1.37 -8.84 1.91
C ASP A 42 0.01 -8.57 1.28
N LEU A 43 1.06 -8.45 2.09
CA LEU A 43 2.43 -8.28 1.59
C LEU A 43 2.89 -9.51 0.80
N ALA A 44 2.57 -10.72 1.25
CA ALA A 44 2.90 -11.96 0.57
C ALA A 44 2.12 -12.11 -0.76
N ASP A 45 0.81 -11.83 -0.74
CA ASP A 45 -0.04 -11.79 -1.93
C ASP A 45 0.52 -10.80 -2.96
N MET A 46 0.88 -9.59 -2.52
CA MET A 46 1.45 -8.54 -3.38
C MET A 46 2.74 -8.99 -4.07
N GLU A 47 3.64 -9.71 -3.38
CA GLU A 47 4.87 -10.23 -3.99
C GLU A 47 4.58 -11.24 -5.11
N ILE A 48 3.56 -12.09 -4.92
CA ILE A 48 3.11 -13.04 -5.94
C ILE A 48 2.52 -12.27 -7.13
N TYR A 49 1.64 -11.31 -6.88
CA TYR A 49 0.97 -10.54 -7.93
C TYR A 49 1.97 -9.77 -8.79
N GLN A 50 2.92 -9.10 -8.16
CA GLN A 50 4.00 -8.42 -8.88
C GLN A 50 4.78 -9.39 -9.76
N ALA A 51 5.24 -10.53 -9.21
CA ALA A 51 6.02 -11.50 -9.97
C ALA A 51 5.29 -12.04 -11.21
N LEU A 52 3.96 -12.15 -11.13
CA LEU A 52 3.12 -12.64 -12.23
C LEU A 52 2.78 -11.56 -13.26
N LEU A 53 2.56 -10.32 -12.83
CA LEU A 53 1.97 -9.27 -13.66
C LEU A 53 3.00 -8.26 -14.19
N GLU A 54 4.11 -8.05 -13.48
CA GLU A 54 5.20 -7.16 -13.93
C GLU A 54 5.76 -7.57 -15.31
N PRO A 55 5.93 -8.87 -15.66
CA PRO A 55 6.34 -9.29 -17.01
C PRO A 55 5.32 -8.93 -18.10
N SER A 56 4.06 -8.68 -17.73
CA SER A 56 2.98 -8.25 -18.64
C SER A 56 2.84 -6.73 -18.70
N ASP A 57 3.86 -6.00 -18.24
CA ASP A 57 3.93 -4.53 -18.24
C ASP A 57 2.91 -3.85 -17.29
N ILE A 58 2.46 -4.57 -16.27
CA ILE A 58 1.66 -4.02 -15.17
C ILE A 58 2.59 -3.49 -14.08
N ARG A 59 2.46 -2.20 -13.77
CA ARG A 59 3.32 -1.48 -12.82
C ARG A 59 2.80 -1.44 -11.38
N GLY A 60 1.52 -1.78 -11.18
CA GLY A 60 0.94 -1.70 -9.85
C GLY A 60 -0.57 -1.92 -9.79
N LEU A 61 -1.16 -1.43 -8.70
CA LEU A 61 -2.59 -1.53 -8.43
C LEU A 61 -3.31 -0.18 -8.54
N VAL A 62 -4.59 -0.23 -8.90
CA VAL A 62 -5.51 0.91 -8.79
C VAL A 62 -6.58 0.61 -7.74
N ILE A 63 -6.82 1.59 -6.86
CA ILE A 63 -7.82 1.53 -5.80
C ILE A 63 -8.76 2.71 -5.95
N ASP A 64 -10.05 2.46 -6.09
CA ASP A 64 -11.06 3.53 -6.06
C ASP A 64 -11.26 3.99 -4.61
N CYS A 65 -10.84 5.22 -4.31
CA CYS A 65 -11.00 5.78 -2.97
C CYS A 65 -12.40 6.38 -2.80
N GLU A 66 -13.17 5.91 -1.81
CA GLU A 66 -14.53 6.41 -1.54
C GLU A 66 -14.54 7.86 -1.05
N ASP A 67 -13.51 8.27 -0.30
CA ASP A 67 -13.40 9.62 0.27
C ASP A 67 -13.06 10.66 -0.80
N CYS A 68 -12.03 10.38 -1.61
CA CYS A 68 -11.58 11.27 -2.68
C CYS A 68 -12.45 11.18 -3.93
N ARG A 69 -13.16 10.06 -4.12
CA ARG A 69 -13.92 9.71 -5.34
C ARG A 69 -13.06 9.74 -6.61
N GLU A 70 -11.79 9.39 -6.44
CA GLU A 70 -10.78 9.34 -7.51
C GLU A 70 -9.97 8.03 -7.39
N PRO A 71 -9.49 7.47 -8.51
CA PRO A 71 -8.64 6.29 -8.50
C PRO A 71 -7.24 6.64 -8.01
N HIS A 72 -6.74 5.86 -7.05
CA HIS A 72 -5.38 5.95 -6.55
C HIS A 72 -4.53 4.85 -7.18
N TYR A 73 -3.46 5.26 -7.86
CA TYR A 73 -2.52 4.38 -8.53
C TYR A 73 -1.28 4.15 -7.67
N PHE A 74 -1.02 2.89 -7.34
CA PHE A 74 0.07 2.46 -6.49
C PHE A 74 1.04 1.59 -7.28
N ASP A 75 2.23 2.09 -7.57
CA ASP A 75 3.33 1.27 -8.06
C ASP A 75 3.68 0.19 -7.02
N TRP A 76 4.20 -0.95 -7.48
CA TRP A 76 4.55 -2.08 -6.61
C TRP A 76 5.44 -1.67 -5.42
N GLU A 77 6.48 -0.89 -5.68
CA GLU A 77 7.40 -0.42 -4.64
C GLU A 77 6.73 0.51 -3.62
N LEU A 78 5.81 1.36 -4.10
CA LEU A 78 5.06 2.28 -3.25
C LEU A 78 4.09 1.51 -2.33
N LEU A 79 3.35 0.57 -2.89
CA LEU A 79 2.44 -0.29 -2.13
C LEU A 79 3.20 -1.11 -1.08
N ARG A 80 4.32 -1.72 -1.47
CA ARG A 80 5.19 -2.46 -0.55
C ARG A 80 5.68 -1.58 0.59
N GLY A 81 6.17 -0.38 0.27
CA GLY A 81 6.63 0.58 1.27
C GLY A 81 5.54 0.98 2.25
N ASN A 82 4.30 1.12 1.77
CA ASN A 82 3.14 1.44 2.61
C ASN A 82 2.80 0.30 3.58
N LEU A 83 2.73 -0.95 3.11
CA LEU A 83 2.45 -2.12 3.95
C LEU A 83 3.56 -2.34 4.99
N GLN A 84 4.84 -2.22 4.59
CA GLN A 84 5.97 -2.31 5.52
C GLN A 84 5.96 -1.18 6.55
N HIS A 85 5.53 0.02 6.16
CA HIS A 85 5.40 1.11 7.10
C HIS A 85 4.26 0.89 8.09
N LEU A 86 3.12 0.40 7.62
CA LEU A 86 1.98 0.07 8.46
C LEU A 86 2.38 -0.95 9.55
N LEU A 87 3.23 -1.91 9.22
CA LEU A 87 3.79 -2.88 10.18
C LEU A 87 4.77 -2.30 11.20
N SER A 88 5.41 -1.16 10.91
CA SER A 88 6.51 -0.61 11.72
C SER A 88 6.17 0.65 12.49
N ALA A 89 5.31 1.50 11.94
CA ALA A 89 4.91 2.78 12.52
C ALA A 89 3.41 2.85 12.84
N GLU A 90 2.66 1.76 12.57
CA GLU A 90 1.25 1.59 12.92
C GLU A 90 0.35 2.68 12.31
N ARG A 91 0.82 3.34 11.26
CA ARG A 91 0.09 4.37 10.51
C ARG A 91 0.32 4.23 9.02
N ALA A 92 -0.73 4.48 8.25
CA ALA A 92 -0.59 4.64 6.80
C ALA A 92 0.21 5.92 6.51
N ARG A 93 1.10 5.89 5.51
CA ARG A 93 1.69 7.14 5.01
C ARG A 93 0.73 7.78 4.03
N VAL A 94 0.53 9.09 4.22
CA VAL A 94 0.12 9.95 3.13
C VAL A 94 1.28 9.97 2.13
N HIS A 95 1.03 9.46 0.94
CA HIS A 95 1.92 9.55 -0.20
C HIS A 95 1.30 10.52 -1.19
N GLU A 96 2.14 11.21 -1.95
CA GLU A 96 1.66 12.01 -3.07
C GLU A 96 1.18 11.05 -4.17
N PRO A 97 0.07 11.38 -4.88
CA PRO A 97 -0.38 10.59 -6.01
C PRO A 97 0.70 10.44 -7.08
N ALA A 98 0.66 9.33 -7.83
CA ALA A 98 1.49 9.18 -9.01
C ALA A 98 1.24 10.34 -9.99
N TYR A 99 2.31 10.94 -10.52
CA TYR A 99 2.21 12.00 -11.52
C TYR A 99 1.90 11.40 -12.89
N ASP A 100 0.73 11.74 -13.45
CA ASP A 100 0.25 11.28 -14.77
C ASP A 100 0.35 9.75 -14.98
N PRO A 101 -0.34 8.94 -14.14
CA PRO A 101 -0.28 7.48 -14.25
C PRO A 101 -1.00 7.04 -15.53
N ASP A 102 -0.39 6.09 -16.26
CA ASP A 102 -1.01 5.41 -17.39
C ASP A 102 -1.98 4.34 -16.86
N PRO A 103 -3.32 4.52 -16.96
CA PRO A 103 -4.29 3.61 -16.34
C PRO A 103 -4.20 2.18 -16.87
N GLU A 104 -3.68 1.96 -18.07
CA GLU A 104 -3.52 0.62 -18.65
C GLU A 104 -2.41 -0.20 -17.97
N LYS A 105 -1.58 0.44 -17.14
CA LYS A 105 -0.48 -0.19 -16.40
C LYS A 105 -0.87 -0.61 -14.99
N TYR A 106 -2.12 -0.45 -14.59
CA TYR A 106 -2.58 -0.75 -13.23
C TYR A 106 -3.85 -1.60 -13.29
N VAL A 107 -3.98 -2.50 -12.32
CA VAL A 107 -5.13 -3.41 -12.22
C VAL A 107 -5.71 -3.36 -10.81
N THR A 108 -6.94 -3.82 -10.63
CA THR A 108 -7.51 -3.92 -9.28
C THR A 108 -6.91 -5.10 -8.54
N TRP A 109 -7.05 -5.11 -7.21
CA TRP A 109 -6.64 -6.23 -6.38
C TRP A 109 -7.36 -7.53 -6.79
N GLU A 110 -8.66 -7.46 -7.06
CA GLU A 110 -9.49 -8.61 -7.46
C GLU A 110 -9.01 -9.21 -8.78
N TYR A 111 -8.59 -8.36 -9.73
CA TYR A 111 -8.01 -8.84 -10.98
C TYR A 111 -6.71 -9.57 -10.72
N ALA A 112 -5.80 -8.99 -9.92
CA ALA A 112 -4.50 -9.59 -9.62
C ALA A 112 -4.65 -10.96 -8.92
N ARG A 113 -5.56 -11.05 -7.96
CA ARG A 113 -5.92 -12.30 -7.29
C ARG A 113 -6.46 -13.35 -8.26
N GLY A 114 -7.45 -12.98 -9.07
CA GLY A 114 -8.04 -13.91 -10.04
C GLY A 114 -7.04 -14.39 -11.09
N TYR A 115 -6.09 -13.54 -11.48
CA TYR A 115 -4.99 -13.92 -12.37
C TYR A 115 -4.07 -14.94 -11.69
N ALA A 116 -3.68 -14.70 -10.44
CA ALA A 116 -2.83 -15.61 -9.67
C ALA A 116 -3.49 -16.99 -9.48
N ASP A 117 -4.78 -17.01 -9.14
CA ASP A 117 -5.57 -18.24 -9.02
C ASP A 117 -5.62 -19.00 -10.35
N GLY A 118 -5.88 -18.30 -11.47
CA GLY A 118 -5.90 -18.92 -12.80
C GLY A 118 -4.56 -19.50 -13.23
N VAL A 119 -3.45 -18.83 -12.90
CA VAL A 119 -2.10 -19.35 -13.14
C VAL A 119 -1.83 -20.59 -12.28
N HIS A 120 -2.24 -20.57 -11.01
CA HIS A 120 -2.08 -21.70 -10.11
C HIS A 120 -2.82 -22.95 -10.62
N ASP A 121 -4.08 -22.79 -11.01
CA ASP A 121 -4.90 -23.86 -11.57
C ASP A 121 -4.29 -24.43 -12.87
N ALA A 122 -3.85 -23.55 -13.78
CA ALA A 122 -3.23 -23.98 -15.03
C ALA A 122 -1.94 -24.80 -14.81
N LEU A 123 -1.12 -24.41 -13.82
CA LEU A 123 0.09 -25.15 -13.45
C LEU A 123 -0.24 -26.49 -12.77
N ALA A 124 -1.27 -26.54 -11.94
CA ALA A 124 -1.73 -27.77 -11.29
C ALA A 124 -2.22 -28.80 -12.31
N GLU A 125 -3.03 -28.38 -13.28
CA GLU A 125 -3.52 -29.24 -14.36
C GLU A 125 -2.38 -29.78 -15.23
N ALA A 126 -1.42 -28.92 -15.61
CA ALA A 126 -0.25 -29.33 -16.39
C ALA A 126 0.65 -30.33 -15.65
N ALA A 127 0.76 -30.21 -14.32
CA ALA A 127 1.49 -31.16 -13.48
C ALA A 127 0.75 -32.49 -13.29
N GLY A 128 -0.58 -32.48 -13.34
CA GLY A 128 -1.44 -33.67 -13.31
C GLY A 128 -1.39 -34.47 -14.61
N ASP A 129 -1.47 -33.80 -15.76
CA ASP A 129 -1.43 -34.43 -17.10
C ASP A 129 -0.09 -35.14 -17.38
N ASN A 130 1.01 -34.67 -16.79
CA ASN A 130 2.33 -35.29 -16.95
C ASN A 130 2.55 -36.55 -16.08
N ARG A 131 1.51 -37.05 -15.41
CA ARG A 131 1.56 -38.22 -14.51
C ARG A 131 0.74 -39.42 -15.00
N ASP A 132 0.09 -39.33 -16.15
CA ASP A 132 -0.66 -40.41 -16.81
C ASP A 132 0.07 -41.01 -18.03
#